data_AF-A0A9D5FQ76-F1
#
_entry.id   AF-A0A9D5FQ76-F1
#
_cell.length_a   1.000
_cell.length_b   1.000
_cell.length_c   1.000
_cell.angle_alpha   90.00
_cell.angle_beta   90.00
_cell.angle_gamma   90.00
#
_symmetry.space_group_name_H-M   'P 1'
#
loop_
_entity.id
_entity.type
_entity.pdbx_description
1 polymer ?
#
loop_
_entity_poly.entity_id
_entity_poly.type
_entity_poly.pdbx_seq_one_letter_code
_entity_poly.pdbx_strand_id
1 'polypeptide(L)'
;MEHVASRGNVAVFSPYNKDGATLAQQYDVLFEGFLSAATSYPDLIDTNRVGFFGWSEGGGATPEMARRGIAEHGWGSQGVFLLPMAPWYALQIKQKDLTNDFKNAKLLMMVFSDDSINDHRMAIDIFNNMDMPLSEKDFMVIHPCATTSYTYQTEHNVPSDNPFDAYDYYAIYRHLDALADYAFTGNLEAKMVALGNGSTQQTFMGTCDGIPLTPVTVTDTPIPVYPETSYVFKWSSVVNPRRSMEMTGLTYSAWCDLHSLPVGQNGPTNDPDEDGTVNMLEYVMGLDPSVASAGGNIQPGFLAAGADLHPYVEFNRARLGSAQIRLEQATDLNIPQPWNNILYGLEVVGTIDADTERVRLLATEPWSGNSLFLRLRLGSIPSE
;
A
#
# COMPACT_ATOMS: atom_id res chain seq x y z
N MET A 1 -15.95 17.71 10.38
CA MET A 1 -16.28 17.25 11.76
C MET A 1 -17.75 17.45 12.11
N GLU A 2 -18.32 18.64 11.86
CA GLU A 2 -19.75 18.91 12.12
C GLU A 2 -20.68 17.96 11.36
N HIS A 3 -20.36 17.63 10.10
CA HIS A 3 -21.09 16.61 9.33
C HIS A 3 -21.19 15.30 10.11
N VAL A 4 -20.07 14.70 10.51
CA VAL A 4 -20.02 13.44 11.27
C VAL A 4 -20.85 13.49 12.55
N ALA A 5 -20.76 14.58 13.30
CA ALA A 5 -21.54 14.78 14.52
C ALA A 5 -23.05 14.87 14.24
N SER A 6 -23.45 15.54 13.15
CA SER A 6 -24.84 15.67 12.73
C SER A 6 -25.50 14.35 12.35
N ARG A 7 -24.70 13.31 12.07
CA ARG A 7 -25.16 11.94 11.76
C ARG A 7 -25.30 11.06 13.00
N GLY A 8 -25.13 11.62 14.19
CA GLY A 8 -25.31 10.90 15.46
C GLY A 8 -24.05 10.18 15.96
N ASN A 9 -22.87 10.49 15.39
CA ASN A 9 -21.58 9.99 15.88
C ASN A 9 -20.92 11.00 16.83
N VAL A 10 -20.03 10.53 17.70
CA VAL A 10 -19.10 11.42 18.41
C VAL A 10 -17.86 11.64 17.55
N ALA A 11 -17.59 12.88 17.19
CA ALA A 11 -16.46 13.25 16.35
C ALA A 11 -15.34 13.85 17.22
N VAL A 12 -14.22 13.14 17.37
CA VAL A 12 -13.05 13.60 18.13
C VAL A 12 -11.98 14.09 17.16
N PHE A 13 -11.62 15.36 17.28
CA PHE A 13 -10.48 15.94 16.55
C PHE A 13 -9.32 16.13 17.53
N SER A 14 -8.25 15.35 17.36
CA SER A 14 -7.04 15.49 18.15
C SER A 14 -6.04 16.37 17.40
N PRO A 15 -5.73 17.58 17.88
CA PRO A 15 -4.70 18.41 17.27
C PRO A 15 -3.31 17.86 17.56
N TYR A 16 -2.35 18.13 16.68
CA TYR A 16 -0.95 17.79 16.91
C TYR A 16 -0.07 19.03 16.69
N ASN A 17 0.88 19.22 17.60
CA ASN A 17 1.76 20.39 17.57
C ASN A 17 2.93 20.13 16.61
N LYS A 18 3.10 21.00 15.60
CA LYS A 18 4.22 20.93 14.66
C LYS A 18 5.49 21.60 15.20
N ASP A 19 5.39 22.41 16.25
CA ASP A 19 6.51 23.18 16.78
C ASP A 19 7.32 22.39 17.80
N GLY A 20 8.57 22.07 17.44
CA GLY A 20 9.57 21.47 18.35
C GLY A 20 9.34 20.00 18.72
N ALA A 21 8.27 19.37 18.23
CA ALA A 21 7.96 17.96 18.44
C ALA A 21 8.57 17.08 17.34
N THR A 22 9.10 15.93 17.73
CA THR A 22 9.44 14.86 16.78
C THR A 22 8.17 14.22 16.21
N LEU A 23 8.26 13.60 15.03
CA LEU A 23 7.15 12.85 14.44
C LEU A 23 6.60 11.76 15.38
N ALA A 24 7.48 11.17 16.20
CA ALA A 24 7.08 10.21 17.22
C ALA A 24 6.13 10.82 18.26
N GLN A 25 6.54 11.97 18.82
CA GLN A 25 5.76 12.70 19.81
C GLN A 25 4.44 13.24 19.25
N GLN A 26 4.40 13.61 17.97
CA GLN A 26 3.16 14.06 17.32
C GLN A 26 2.10 12.95 17.29
N TYR A 27 2.48 11.73 16.95
CA TYR A 27 1.59 10.57 16.97
C TYR A 27 1.15 10.19 18.38
N ASP A 28 2.01 10.35 19.38
CA ASP A 28 1.64 10.13 20.77
C ASP A 28 0.61 11.16 21.22
N VAL A 29 0.80 12.45 20.90
CA VAL A 29 -0.18 13.50 21.18
C VAL A 29 -1.51 13.25 20.47
N LEU A 30 -1.46 12.84 19.19
CA LEU A 30 -2.67 12.47 18.44
C LEU A 30 -3.48 11.41 19.20
N PHE A 31 -2.83 10.31 19.58
CA PHE A 31 -3.50 9.20 20.22
C PHE A 31 -3.96 9.52 21.65
N GLU A 32 -3.16 10.23 22.43
CA GLU A 32 -3.54 10.70 23.78
C GLU A 32 -4.78 11.59 23.75
N GLY A 33 -4.98 12.39 22.69
CA GLY A 33 -6.21 13.15 22.53
C GLY A 33 -7.45 12.26 22.36
N PHE A 34 -7.33 11.15 21.62
CA PHE A 34 -8.42 10.16 21.50
C PHE A 34 -8.67 9.45 22.84
N LEU A 35 -7.60 9.03 23.52
CA LEU A 35 -7.70 8.38 24.83
C LEU A 35 -8.34 9.31 25.88
N SER A 36 -7.94 10.58 25.89
CA SER A 36 -8.50 11.61 26.77
C SER A 36 -9.99 11.82 26.52
N ALA A 37 -10.43 11.89 25.26
CA ALA A 37 -11.83 12.01 24.91
C ALA A 37 -12.63 10.78 25.37
N ALA A 38 -12.19 9.57 25.01
CA ALA A 38 -12.86 8.31 25.40
C ALA A 38 -12.97 8.15 26.92
N THR A 39 -11.94 8.57 27.66
CA THR A 39 -11.92 8.51 29.13
C THR A 39 -12.81 9.58 29.77
N SER A 40 -12.88 10.78 29.19
CA SER A 40 -13.63 11.90 29.74
C SER A 40 -15.13 11.84 29.44
N TYR A 41 -15.52 11.17 28.36
CA TYR A 41 -16.90 11.09 27.90
C TYR A 41 -17.36 9.63 27.67
N PRO A 42 -17.22 8.73 28.67
CA PRO A 42 -17.53 7.31 28.49
C PRO A 42 -19.01 7.03 28.25
N ASP A 43 -19.91 7.94 28.69
CA ASP A 43 -21.36 7.83 28.45
C ASP A 43 -21.76 8.22 27.02
N LEU A 44 -20.86 8.88 26.27
CA LEU A 44 -21.11 9.32 24.89
C LEU A 44 -20.31 8.51 23.87
N ILE A 45 -19.09 8.10 24.22
CA ILE A 45 -18.16 7.43 23.30
C ILE A 45 -18.19 5.92 23.55
N ASP A 46 -18.81 5.20 22.62
CA ASP A 46 -18.75 3.74 22.57
C ASP A 46 -17.46 3.27 21.86
N THR A 47 -16.48 2.85 22.64
CA THR A 47 -15.22 2.35 22.09
C THR A 47 -15.33 0.98 21.42
N ASN A 48 -16.48 0.30 21.46
CA ASN A 48 -16.69 -0.94 20.71
C ASN A 48 -16.95 -0.69 19.21
N ARG A 49 -17.35 0.53 18.83
CA ARG A 49 -17.62 0.94 17.45
C ARG A 49 -16.84 2.21 17.14
N VAL A 50 -15.70 2.05 16.46
CA VAL A 50 -14.76 3.16 16.24
C VAL A 50 -14.41 3.32 14.76
N GLY A 51 -14.23 4.57 14.35
CA GLY A 51 -13.82 4.93 13.00
C GLY A 51 -12.63 5.85 13.03
N PHE A 52 -11.66 5.60 12.15
CA PHE A 52 -10.47 6.45 11.99
C PHE A 52 -10.43 6.96 10.56
N PHE A 53 -10.38 8.27 10.39
CA PHE A 53 -10.26 8.87 9.07
C PHE A 53 -9.35 10.09 9.14
N GLY A 54 -8.70 10.38 8.02
CA GLY A 54 -7.74 11.46 7.95
C GLY A 54 -7.31 11.73 6.53
N TRP A 55 -6.85 12.96 6.31
CA TRP A 55 -6.35 13.44 5.04
C TRP A 55 -4.86 13.75 5.13
N SER A 56 -4.10 13.48 4.05
CA SER A 56 -2.66 13.78 3.97
C SER A 56 -1.88 13.14 5.13
N GLU A 57 -1.18 13.93 5.94
CA GLU A 57 -0.52 13.49 7.17
C GLU A 57 -1.45 12.70 8.10
N GLY A 58 -2.70 13.15 8.27
CA GLY A 58 -3.72 12.40 9.03
C GLY A 58 -4.14 11.10 8.35
N GLY A 59 -4.13 11.06 7.01
CA GLY A 59 -4.34 9.84 6.24
C GLY A 59 -3.24 8.82 6.48
N GLY A 60 -1.97 9.26 6.49
CA GLY A 60 -0.82 8.42 6.83
C GLY A 60 -0.82 7.95 8.30
N ALA A 61 -1.35 8.77 9.22
CA ALA A 61 -1.48 8.41 10.63
C ALA A 61 -2.65 7.44 10.91
N THR A 62 -3.65 7.39 10.05
CA THR A 62 -4.91 6.63 10.26
C THR A 62 -4.66 5.16 10.62
N PRO A 63 -3.81 4.39 9.90
CA PRO A 63 -3.53 3.00 10.25
C PRO A 63 -2.92 2.83 11.65
N GLU A 64 -1.95 3.68 12.04
CA GLU A 64 -1.31 3.57 13.36
C GLU A 64 -2.26 3.95 14.50
N MET A 65 -3.09 4.99 14.31
CA MET A 65 -4.09 5.38 15.32
C MET A 65 -5.11 4.26 15.53
N ALA A 66 -5.57 3.64 14.43
CA ALA A 66 -6.46 2.50 14.49
C ALA A 66 -5.79 1.30 15.17
N ARG A 67 -4.54 0.98 14.81
CA ARG A 67 -3.75 -0.09 15.43
C ARG A 67 -3.65 0.07 16.94
N ARG A 68 -3.30 1.26 17.45
CA ARG A 68 -3.23 1.56 18.89
C ARG A 68 -4.58 1.33 19.56
N GLY A 69 -5.67 1.86 18.99
CA GLY A 69 -7.02 1.64 19.51
C GLY A 69 -7.39 0.16 19.61
N ILE A 70 -7.15 -0.62 18.54
CA ILE A 70 -7.55 -2.02 18.45
C ILE A 70 -6.63 -2.91 19.28
N ALA A 71 -5.33 -2.90 18.99
CA ALA A 71 -4.36 -3.86 19.52
C ALA A 71 -3.94 -3.56 20.97
N GLU A 72 -3.92 -2.28 21.37
CA GLU A 72 -3.44 -1.88 22.70
C GLU A 72 -4.60 -1.59 23.66
N HIS A 73 -5.73 -1.11 23.16
CA HIS A 73 -6.88 -0.69 23.98
C HIS A 73 -8.15 -1.51 23.77
N GLY A 74 -8.15 -2.49 22.85
CA GLY A 74 -9.29 -3.37 22.62
C GLY A 74 -10.52 -2.67 22.01
N TRP A 75 -10.34 -1.52 21.37
CA TRP A 75 -11.42 -0.80 20.71
C TRP A 75 -11.89 -1.55 19.46
N GLY A 76 -13.15 -1.32 19.08
CA GLY A 76 -13.68 -1.82 17.82
C GLY A 76 -14.21 -3.24 17.83
N SER A 77 -14.50 -3.81 19.01
CA SER A 77 -15.01 -5.19 19.15
C SER A 77 -16.31 -5.46 18.37
N GLN A 78 -17.09 -4.41 18.04
CA GLN A 78 -18.35 -4.49 17.30
C GLN A 78 -18.31 -3.79 15.93
N GLY A 79 -17.21 -3.14 15.57
CA GLY A 79 -17.09 -2.46 14.29
C GLY A 79 -15.90 -1.51 14.24
N VAL A 80 -15.13 -1.62 13.17
CA VAL A 80 -14.03 -0.70 12.86
C VAL A 80 -14.12 -0.26 11.42
N PHE A 81 -13.94 1.02 11.15
CA PHE A 81 -13.62 1.48 9.80
C PHE A 81 -12.39 2.39 9.74
N LEU A 82 -11.73 2.36 8.59
CA LEU A 82 -10.62 3.22 8.23
C LEU A 82 -10.96 3.94 6.91
N LEU A 83 -10.79 5.27 6.89
CA LEU A 83 -10.89 6.10 5.68
C LEU A 83 -9.66 7.01 5.54
N PRO A 84 -8.51 6.47 5.09
CA PRO A 84 -7.36 7.28 4.72
C PRO A 84 -7.62 7.95 3.36
N MET A 85 -7.42 9.26 3.29
CA MET A 85 -7.58 10.06 2.07
C MET A 85 -6.25 10.73 1.71
N ALA A 86 -5.78 10.54 0.48
CA ALA A 86 -4.50 11.05 -0.03
C ALA A 86 -3.35 10.92 0.99
N PRO A 87 -3.15 9.73 1.58
CA PRO A 87 -2.26 9.57 2.72
C PRO A 87 -0.82 10.00 2.40
N TRP A 88 -0.22 10.73 3.35
CA TRP A 88 1.22 10.94 3.40
C TRP A 88 1.91 9.70 4.00
N TYR A 89 3.18 9.79 4.38
CA TYR A 89 3.95 8.69 4.94
C TYR A 89 3.26 8.05 6.15
N ALA A 90 3.06 6.73 6.09
CA ALA A 90 2.55 5.95 7.21
C ALA A 90 3.67 5.65 8.20
N LEU A 91 3.81 6.53 9.19
CA LEU A 91 4.81 6.41 10.23
C LEU A 91 4.37 5.46 11.35
N GLN A 92 5.35 4.86 12.02
CA GLN A 92 5.22 3.99 13.19
C GLN A 92 4.46 2.67 13.01
N ILE A 93 3.70 2.50 11.93
CA ILE A 93 3.06 1.24 11.60
C ILE A 93 4.01 0.29 10.85
N LYS A 94 4.14 -0.94 11.34
CA LYS A 94 4.99 -1.97 10.74
C LYS A 94 4.18 -2.89 9.85
N GLN A 95 4.87 -3.63 8.99
CA GLN A 95 4.23 -4.62 8.12
C GLN A 95 3.37 -5.63 8.87
N LYS A 96 3.92 -6.18 9.96
CA LYS A 96 3.22 -7.16 10.78
C LYS A 96 1.91 -6.62 11.36
N ASP A 97 1.80 -5.31 11.55
CA ASP A 97 0.63 -4.68 12.16
C ASP A 97 -0.48 -4.59 11.10
N LEU A 98 -0.14 -4.16 9.87
CA LEU A 98 -1.06 -4.17 8.72
C LEU A 98 -1.62 -5.57 8.41
N THR A 99 -0.83 -6.62 8.61
CA THR A 99 -1.27 -8.00 8.34
C THR A 99 -2.06 -8.65 9.47
N ASN A 100 -2.02 -8.14 10.71
CA ASN A 100 -2.59 -8.83 11.86
C ASN A 100 -3.75 -8.08 12.53
N ASP A 101 -3.72 -6.75 12.54
CA ASP A 101 -4.52 -5.99 13.50
C ASP A 101 -5.88 -5.54 12.95
N PHE A 102 -6.16 -5.73 11.65
CA PHE A 102 -7.32 -5.15 10.96
C PHE A 102 -8.36 -6.16 10.48
N LYS A 103 -8.37 -7.39 10.99
CA LYS A 103 -9.23 -8.49 10.48
C LYS A 103 -10.73 -8.21 10.56
N ASN A 104 -11.18 -7.38 11.50
CA ASN A 104 -12.58 -6.98 11.68
C ASN A 104 -12.89 -5.58 11.13
N ALA A 105 -11.91 -4.91 10.52
CA ALA A 105 -12.06 -3.56 10.01
C ALA A 105 -12.60 -3.52 8.58
N LYS A 106 -13.16 -2.36 8.22
CA LYS A 106 -13.56 -1.98 6.86
C LYS A 106 -12.63 -0.88 6.37
N LEU A 107 -12.08 -1.00 5.16
CA LEU A 107 -11.15 0.01 4.62
C LEU A 107 -11.71 0.62 3.35
N LEU A 108 -11.84 1.94 3.32
CA LEU A 108 -11.99 2.67 2.08
C LEU A 108 -10.76 3.56 1.89
N MET A 109 -9.93 3.26 0.90
CA MET A 109 -8.76 4.07 0.57
C MET A 109 -9.14 5.04 -0.54
N MET A 110 -8.88 6.34 -0.37
CA MET A 110 -9.18 7.35 -1.40
C MET A 110 -7.92 8.09 -1.83
N VAL A 111 -7.76 8.25 -3.15
CA VAL A 111 -6.78 9.17 -3.75
C VAL A 111 -7.47 10.08 -4.76
N PHE A 112 -6.86 11.22 -5.04
CA PHE A 112 -7.38 12.22 -5.96
C PHE A 112 -6.48 12.27 -7.19
N SER A 113 -7.05 12.15 -8.39
CA SER A 113 -6.26 11.92 -9.62
C SER A 113 -5.23 13.02 -9.91
N ASP A 114 -5.52 14.25 -9.50
CA ASP A 114 -4.70 15.43 -9.79
C ASP A 114 -3.83 15.83 -8.59
N ASP A 115 -3.76 14.98 -7.55
CA ASP A 115 -2.85 15.15 -6.44
C ASP A 115 -1.40 15.05 -6.93
N SER A 116 -0.66 16.16 -6.80
CA SER A 116 0.78 16.23 -7.11
C SER A 116 1.64 16.42 -5.86
N ILE A 117 1.07 16.25 -4.67
CA ILE A 117 1.76 16.42 -3.39
C ILE A 117 2.16 15.06 -2.85
N ASN A 118 1.21 14.13 -2.70
CA ASN A 118 1.47 12.82 -2.11
C ASN A 118 1.45 11.72 -3.18
N ASP A 119 2.59 11.05 -3.40
CA ASP A 119 2.65 9.89 -4.30
C ASP A 119 1.63 8.81 -3.90
N HIS A 120 0.75 8.45 -4.83
CA HIS A 120 -0.30 7.45 -4.63
C HIS A 120 0.23 6.07 -4.24
N ARG A 121 1.52 5.78 -4.50
CA ARG A 121 2.18 4.58 -3.97
C ARG A 121 2.05 4.43 -2.46
N MET A 122 1.99 5.54 -1.71
CA MET A 122 1.76 5.49 -0.25
C MET A 122 0.40 4.87 0.10
N ALA A 123 -0.66 5.27 -0.61
CA ALA A 123 -2.00 4.70 -0.44
C ALA A 123 -2.04 3.24 -0.87
N ILE A 124 -1.43 2.93 -2.01
CA ILE A 124 -1.39 1.59 -2.59
C ILE A 124 -0.67 0.60 -1.67
N ASP A 125 0.47 0.99 -1.09
CA ASP A 125 1.20 0.17 -0.12
C ASP A 125 0.34 -0.18 1.09
N ILE A 126 -0.34 0.79 1.70
CA ILE A 126 -1.23 0.53 2.84
C ILE A 126 -2.36 -0.42 2.42
N PHE A 127 -3.01 -0.15 1.28
CA PHE A 127 -4.14 -0.95 0.80
C PHE A 127 -3.74 -2.40 0.51
N ASN A 128 -2.61 -2.62 -0.16
CA ASN A 128 -2.13 -3.94 -0.54
C ASN A 128 -1.63 -4.74 0.67
N ASN A 129 -1.01 -4.08 1.65
CA ASN A 129 -0.43 -4.75 2.81
C ASN A 129 -1.40 -4.96 3.98
N MET A 130 -2.58 -4.34 3.94
CA MET A 130 -3.63 -4.61 4.92
C MET A 130 -4.32 -5.94 4.60
N ASP A 131 -4.06 -6.96 5.43
CA ASP A 131 -4.57 -8.32 5.25
C ASP A 131 -6.04 -8.40 5.68
N MET A 132 -6.91 -8.12 4.72
CA MET A 132 -8.36 -8.21 4.85
C MET A 132 -8.98 -8.63 3.52
N PRO A 133 -10.15 -9.30 3.54
CA PRO A 133 -10.83 -9.69 2.32
C PRO A 133 -11.11 -8.49 1.42
N LEU A 134 -10.96 -8.65 0.10
CA LEU A 134 -11.32 -7.60 -0.88
C LEU A 134 -12.81 -7.21 -0.76
N SER A 135 -13.68 -8.10 -0.30
CA SER A 135 -15.08 -7.73 -0.01
C SER A 135 -15.25 -6.74 1.15
N GLU A 136 -14.18 -6.43 1.88
CA GLU A 136 -14.16 -5.54 3.05
C GLU A 136 -13.19 -4.35 2.87
N LYS A 137 -12.60 -4.19 1.67
CA LYS A 137 -11.81 -3.01 1.31
C LYS A 137 -11.99 -2.61 -0.15
N ASP A 138 -12.01 -1.31 -0.43
CA ASP A 138 -12.00 -0.77 -1.79
C ASP A 138 -10.99 0.37 -1.91
N PHE A 139 -10.38 0.50 -3.09
CA PHE A 139 -9.51 1.63 -3.46
C PHE A 139 -10.22 2.53 -4.47
N MET A 140 -10.39 3.80 -4.13
CA MET A 140 -11.09 4.81 -4.93
C MET A 140 -10.13 5.85 -5.49
N VAL A 141 -10.31 6.17 -6.77
CA VAL A 141 -9.71 7.33 -7.43
C VAL A 141 -10.81 8.32 -7.79
N ILE A 142 -10.75 9.50 -7.20
CA ILE A 142 -11.65 10.62 -7.49
C ILE A 142 -11.05 11.45 -8.62
N HIS A 143 -11.81 11.68 -9.70
CA HIS A 143 -11.36 12.37 -10.91
C HIS A 143 -11.92 13.79 -10.99
N PRO A 144 -11.25 14.74 -11.68
CA PRO A 144 -11.83 16.05 -11.88
C PRO A 144 -13.06 15.96 -12.79
N CYS A 145 -13.91 16.97 -12.71
CA CYS A 145 -15.04 17.10 -13.61
C CYS A 145 -15.24 18.56 -13.99
N ALA A 146 -15.32 18.84 -15.29
CA ALA A 146 -15.68 20.16 -15.78
C ALA A 146 -17.12 20.14 -16.26
N THR A 147 -17.92 21.07 -15.74
CA THR A 147 -19.29 21.35 -16.20
C THR A 147 -19.30 22.70 -16.91
N THR A 148 -20.46 23.13 -17.40
CA THR A 148 -20.58 24.45 -18.04
C THR A 148 -20.34 25.61 -17.07
N SER A 149 -20.65 25.43 -15.78
CA SER A 149 -20.60 26.49 -14.77
C SER A 149 -19.47 26.35 -13.76
N TYR A 150 -18.84 25.18 -13.67
CA TYR A 150 -17.92 24.87 -12.58
C TYR A 150 -16.93 23.75 -12.93
N THR A 151 -15.72 23.81 -12.37
CA THR A 151 -14.72 22.73 -12.46
C THR A 151 -14.43 22.19 -11.07
N TYR A 152 -14.80 20.93 -10.85
CA TYR A 152 -14.47 20.17 -9.65
C TYR A 152 -13.02 19.71 -9.76
N GLN A 153 -12.19 20.21 -8.84
CA GLN A 153 -10.77 19.87 -8.76
C GLN A 153 -10.57 18.61 -7.91
N THR A 154 -9.46 17.91 -8.15
CA THR A 154 -9.01 16.74 -7.38
C THR A 154 -7.52 16.85 -7.07
N GLU A 155 -7.07 18.07 -6.79
CA GLU A 155 -5.73 18.31 -6.27
C GLU A 155 -5.64 17.88 -4.80
N HIS A 156 -4.42 17.92 -4.24
CA HIS A 156 -4.17 17.48 -2.88
C HIS A 156 -5.00 18.19 -1.82
N ASN A 157 -5.44 19.44 -2.07
CA ASN A 157 -6.21 20.24 -1.13
C ASN A 157 -7.65 19.73 -0.93
N VAL A 158 -8.10 18.74 -1.70
CA VAL A 158 -9.38 18.06 -1.47
C VAL A 158 -9.15 16.93 -0.43
N PRO A 159 -10.03 16.75 0.57
CA PRO A 159 -11.26 17.50 0.84
C PRO A 159 -11.02 18.94 1.34
N SER A 160 -11.77 19.90 0.79
CA SER A 160 -11.78 21.32 1.15
C SER A 160 -13.22 21.81 1.24
N ASP A 161 -13.57 22.56 2.28
CA ASP A 161 -14.89 23.20 2.43
C ASP A 161 -14.99 24.55 1.70
N ASN A 162 -13.98 24.89 0.89
CA ASN A 162 -13.90 26.14 0.16
C ASN A 162 -13.58 25.92 -1.33
N PRO A 163 -14.58 26.03 -2.22
CA PRO A 163 -16.01 26.12 -1.91
C PRO A 163 -16.59 24.76 -1.47
N PHE A 164 -17.61 24.78 -0.61
CA PHE A 164 -18.42 23.59 -0.33
C PHE A 164 -19.29 23.25 -1.54
N ASP A 165 -19.05 22.12 -2.18
CA ASP A 165 -19.66 21.72 -3.44
C ASP A 165 -20.11 20.26 -3.47
N ALA A 166 -20.46 19.77 -4.67
CA ALA A 166 -20.95 18.41 -4.84
C ALA A 166 -19.90 17.34 -4.47
N TYR A 167 -18.59 17.62 -4.58
CA TYR A 167 -17.54 16.66 -4.24
C TYR A 167 -17.42 16.45 -2.73
N ASP A 168 -17.66 17.47 -1.89
CA ASP A 168 -17.74 17.28 -0.43
C ASP A 168 -18.77 16.20 -0.06
N TYR A 169 -19.95 16.28 -0.68
CA TYR A 169 -21.00 15.32 -0.42
C TYR A 169 -20.73 13.98 -1.11
N TYR A 170 -20.61 13.97 -2.43
CA TYR A 170 -20.58 12.73 -3.21
C TYR A 170 -19.25 11.99 -3.11
N ALA A 171 -18.11 12.69 -3.08
CA ALA A 171 -16.80 12.04 -2.99
C ALA A 171 -16.44 11.64 -1.56
N ILE A 172 -16.92 12.37 -0.54
CA ILE A 172 -16.43 12.21 0.84
C ILE A 172 -17.56 11.80 1.79
N TYR A 173 -18.52 12.69 2.07
CA TYR A 173 -19.49 12.49 3.15
C TYR A 173 -20.39 11.28 2.92
N ARG A 174 -20.83 11.08 1.68
CA ARG A 174 -21.66 9.95 1.29
C ARG A 174 -20.96 8.62 1.56
N HIS A 175 -19.67 8.53 1.24
CA HIS A 175 -18.87 7.34 1.45
C HIS A 175 -18.51 7.14 2.93
N LEU A 176 -18.17 8.22 3.65
CA LEU A 176 -17.91 8.18 5.09
C LEU A 176 -19.14 7.71 5.88
N ASP A 177 -20.32 8.28 5.60
CA ASP A 177 -21.57 7.90 6.25
C ASP A 177 -21.91 6.43 5.98
N ALA A 178 -21.79 6.00 4.72
CA ALA A 178 -22.06 4.63 4.32
C ALA A 178 -21.06 3.63 4.94
N LEU A 179 -19.78 4.00 5.01
CA LEU A 179 -18.74 3.17 5.60
C LEU A 179 -18.95 3.01 7.11
N ALA A 180 -19.30 4.10 7.80
CA ALA A 180 -19.63 4.08 9.21
C ALA A 180 -20.86 3.21 9.50
N ASP A 181 -21.96 3.41 8.74
CA ASP A 181 -23.17 2.60 8.91
C ASP A 181 -22.89 1.12 8.65
N TYR A 182 -22.21 0.78 7.55
CA TYR A 182 -21.85 -0.61 7.27
C TYR A 182 -20.99 -1.22 8.38
N ALA A 183 -19.95 -0.51 8.83
CA ALA A 183 -19.05 -1.02 9.86
C ALA A 183 -19.73 -1.20 11.22
N PHE A 184 -20.70 -0.35 11.56
CA PHE A 184 -21.33 -0.33 12.89
C PHE A 184 -22.63 -1.11 12.99
N THR A 185 -23.33 -1.31 11.87
CA THR A 185 -24.65 -1.95 11.86
C THR A 185 -24.72 -3.17 10.95
N GLY A 186 -23.75 -3.34 10.05
CA GLY A 186 -23.78 -4.38 9.02
C GLY A 186 -24.74 -4.07 7.87
N ASN A 187 -25.19 -2.82 7.71
CA ASN A 187 -26.10 -2.43 6.63
C ASN A 187 -25.50 -2.71 5.24
N LEU A 188 -26.08 -3.67 4.53
CA LEU A 188 -25.62 -4.09 3.21
C LEU A 188 -25.92 -3.07 2.10
N GLU A 189 -26.94 -2.23 2.25
CA GLU A 189 -27.18 -1.12 1.31
C GLU A 189 -26.09 -0.06 1.44
N ALA A 190 -25.67 0.22 2.68
CA ALA A 190 -24.55 1.10 2.96
C ALA A 190 -23.23 0.50 2.43
N LYS A 191 -23.05 -0.83 2.56
CA LYS A 191 -21.93 -1.54 1.93
C LYS A 191 -21.87 -1.28 0.42
N MET A 192 -23.01 -1.32 -0.29
CA MET A 192 -23.03 -1.07 -1.74
C MET A 192 -22.55 0.34 -2.12
N VAL A 193 -22.65 1.33 -1.21
CA VAL A 193 -22.16 2.70 -1.43
C VAL A 193 -20.70 2.85 -1.01
N ALA A 194 -20.29 2.24 0.10
CA ALA A 194 -18.93 2.39 0.63
C ALA A 194 -17.92 1.42 -0.02
N LEU A 195 -18.29 0.15 -0.09
CA LEU A 195 -17.47 -1.01 -0.49
C LEU A 195 -18.21 -1.87 -1.54
N GLY A 196 -18.78 -1.19 -2.53
CA GLY A 196 -19.63 -1.79 -3.55
C GLY A 196 -18.86 -2.44 -4.70
N ASN A 197 -17.52 -2.45 -4.66
CA ASN A 197 -16.62 -2.91 -5.71
C ASN A 197 -17.03 -2.46 -7.12
N GLY A 198 -17.14 -1.14 -7.32
CA GLY A 198 -17.48 -0.52 -8.59
C GLY A 198 -18.98 -0.47 -8.92
N SER A 199 -19.85 -0.76 -7.95
CA SER A 199 -21.31 -0.66 -8.16
C SER A 199 -21.74 0.73 -8.64
N THR A 200 -22.90 0.82 -9.30
CA THR A 200 -23.48 2.13 -9.67
C THR A 200 -23.73 3.01 -8.45
N GLN A 201 -24.10 2.41 -7.31
CA GLN A 201 -24.29 3.14 -6.06
C GLN A 201 -22.96 3.75 -5.60
N GLN A 202 -21.87 3.00 -5.62
CA GLN A 202 -20.57 3.47 -5.18
C GLN A 202 -19.97 4.52 -6.13
N THR A 203 -20.06 4.30 -7.45
CA THR A 203 -19.38 5.15 -8.44
C THR A 203 -20.15 6.44 -8.78
N PHE A 204 -21.42 6.54 -8.37
CA PHE A 204 -22.27 7.69 -8.69
C PHE A 204 -21.85 8.97 -7.94
N MET A 205 -21.48 9.99 -8.72
CA MET A 205 -21.02 11.29 -8.21
C MET A 205 -22.06 12.41 -8.29
N GLY A 206 -23.32 12.09 -8.63
CA GLY A 206 -24.35 13.12 -8.80
C GLY A 206 -24.38 13.75 -10.19
N THR A 207 -25.10 14.85 -10.30
CA THR A 207 -25.23 15.65 -11.53
C THR A 207 -25.14 17.13 -11.17
N CYS A 208 -24.52 17.94 -12.03
CA CYS A 208 -24.49 19.39 -11.93
C CYS A 208 -24.94 19.97 -13.27
N ASP A 209 -25.92 20.88 -13.25
CA ASP A 209 -26.59 21.42 -14.45
C ASP A 209 -27.13 20.35 -15.42
N GLY A 210 -27.57 19.21 -14.88
CA GLY A 210 -28.04 18.06 -15.66
C GLY A 210 -26.92 17.25 -16.33
N ILE A 211 -25.65 17.61 -16.12
CA ILE A 211 -24.48 16.88 -16.59
C ILE A 211 -24.03 15.92 -15.48
N PRO A 212 -23.93 14.60 -15.74
CA PRO A 212 -23.35 13.67 -14.79
C PRO A 212 -21.90 14.04 -14.44
N LEU A 213 -21.59 14.03 -13.15
CA LEU A 213 -20.21 14.20 -12.70
C LEU A 213 -19.39 12.94 -13.01
N THR A 214 -18.08 13.11 -13.19
CA THR A 214 -17.16 12.01 -13.53
C THR A 214 -17.27 10.92 -12.46
N PRO A 215 -17.63 9.66 -12.81
CA PRO A 215 -17.73 8.59 -11.84
C PRO A 215 -16.40 8.29 -11.14
N VAL A 216 -16.46 7.84 -9.90
CA VAL A 216 -15.29 7.33 -9.17
C VAL A 216 -14.77 6.06 -9.86
N THR A 217 -13.44 5.92 -9.97
CA THR A 217 -12.84 4.61 -10.31
C THR A 217 -12.61 3.81 -9.04
N VAL A 218 -13.07 2.56 -9.02
CA VAL A 218 -12.87 1.61 -7.93
C VAL A 218 -12.03 0.45 -8.45
N THR A 219 -11.07 -0.02 -7.67
CA THR A 219 -10.22 -1.17 -8.05
C THR A 219 -9.71 -1.92 -6.82
N ASP A 220 -9.53 -3.23 -6.98
CA ASP A 220 -8.86 -4.11 -6.02
C ASP A 220 -7.36 -4.26 -6.30
N THR A 221 -6.90 -3.79 -7.46
CA THR A 221 -5.50 -3.90 -7.91
C THR A 221 -4.96 -2.52 -8.31
N PRO A 222 -4.86 -1.58 -7.35
CA PRO A 222 -4.44 -0.23 -7.66
C PRO A 222 -2.96 -0.21 -8.07
N ILE A 223 -2.66 0.49 -9.16
CA ILE A 223 -1.30 0.68 -9.68
C ILE A 223 -0.96 2.16 -9.74
N PRO A 224 0.32 2.55 -9.60
CA PRO A 224 0.72 3.94 -9.76
C PRO A 224 0.53 4.41 -11.20
N VAL A 225 -0.22 5.50 -11.39
CA VAL A 225 -0.50 6.06 -12.72
C VAL A 225 0.63 6.99 -13.19
N TYR A 226 1.28 7.68 -12.26
CA TYR A 226 2.33 8.67 -12.55
C TYR A 226 3.69 8.25 -11.95
N PRO A 227 4.81 8.67 -12.57
CA PRO A 227 6.13 8.51 -11.96
C PRO A 227 6.21 9.30 -10.66
N GLU A 228 6.98 8.81 -9.68
CA GLU A 228 7.11 9.49 -8.38
C GLU A 228 7.67 10.91 -8.49
N THR A 229 8.36 11.21 -9.60
CA THR A 229 8.86 12.56 -9.91
C THR A 229 7.77 13.61 -10.09
N SER A 230 6.52 13.19 -10.31
CA SER A 230 5.37 14.09 -10.39
C SER A 230 4.89 14.61 -9.03
N TYR A 231 5.40 14.05 -7.93
CA TYR A 231 4.95 14.35 -6.58
C TYR A 231 6.01 15.08 -5.75
N VAL A 232 5.56 15.96 -4.86
CA VAL A 232 6.42 16.62 -3.86
C VAL A 232 6.97 15.59 -2.87
N PHE A 233 6.09 14.79 -2.27
CA PHE A 233 6.43 13.71 -1.34
C PHE A 233 6.45 12.37 -2.08
N LYS A 234 7.67 12.01 -2.47
CA LYS A 234 7.95 10.79 -3.24
C LYS A 234 7.88 9.55 -2.38
N TRP A 235 7.49 8.43 -3.00
CA TRP A 235 7.53 7.12 -2.38
C TRP A 235 8.95 6.71 -1.96
N SER A 236 9.94 6.87 -2.84
CA SER A 236 11.34 6.46 -2.59
C SER A 236 12.07 7.31 -1.54
N SER A 237 11.45 8.37 -1.04
CA SER A 237 12.04 9.30 -0.09
C SER A 237 12.57 8.58 1.15
N VAL A 238 13.79 8.92 1.59
CA VAL A 238 14.43 8.30 2.76
C VAL A 238 13.68 8.50 4.08
N VAL A 239 12.77 9.48 4.12
CA VAL A 239 11.90 9.73 5.28
C VAL A 239 10.62 8.89 5.24
N ASN A 240 10.29 8.26 4.11
CA ASN A 240 9.23 7.25 4.04
C ASN A 240 9.75 5.94 4.64
N PRO A 241 9.27 5.51 5.83
CA PRO A 241 9.74 4.27 6.45
C PRO A 241 9.28 3.03 5.70
N ARG A 242 8.29 3.16 4.81
CA ARG A 242 7.73 2.06 4.03
C ARG A 242 8.29 1.97 2.61
N ARG A 243 9.25 2.83 2.22
CA ARG A 243 9.85 2.84 0.86
C ARG A 243 10.49 1.52 0.41
N SER A 244 10.93 0.70 1.36
CA SER A 244 11.56 -0.60 1.12
C SER A 244 10.56 -1.75 1.06
N MET A 245 9.27 -1.45 1.28
CA MET A 245 8.19 -2.42 1.21
C MET A 245 7.81 -2.58 -0.26
N GLU A 246 7.88 -3.81 -0.75
CA GLU A 246 7.53 -4.15 -2.12
C GLU A 246 6.06 -3.76 -2.35
N MET A 247 5.85 -2.73 -3.17
CA MET A 247 4.56 -2.46 -3.79
C MET A 247 4.20 -3.74 -4.55
N THR A 248 3.20 -4.49 -4.10
CA THR A 248 2.74 -5.70 -4.80
C THR A 248 2.25 -5.28 -6.19
N GLY A 249 3.13 -5.43 -7.19
CA GLY A 249 2.77 -5.20 -8.58
C GLY A 249 2.16 -6.44 -9.22
N LEU A 250 1.92 -6.32 -10.54
CA LEU A 250 1.40 -7.31 -11.47
C LEU A 250 1.51 -8.75 -10.94
N THR A 251 0.40 -9.40 -10.62
CA THR A 251 0.43 -10.79 -10.17
C THR A 251 1.05 -11.68 -11.25
N TYR A 252 1.57 -12.85 -10.87
CA TYR A 252 2.14 -13.79 -11.84
C TYR A 252 1.12 -14.16 -12.93
N SER A 253 -0.17 -14.33 -12.58
CA SER A 253 -1.22 -14.58 -13.59
C SER A 253 -1.40 -13.41 -14.54
N ALA A 254 -1.45 -12.17 -14.02
CA ALA A 254 -1.57 -10.98 -14.85
C ALA A 254 -0.34 -10.78 -15.76
N TRP A 255 0.84 -11.20 -15.29
CA TRP A 255 2.05 -11.24 -16.11
C TRP A 255 1.98 -12.30 -17.22
N CYS A 256 1.49 -13.51 -16.92
CA CYS A 256 1.27 -14.52 -17.95
C CYS A 256 0.29 -14.04 -19.04
N ASP A 257 -0.79 -13.35 -18.65
CA ASP A 257 -1.78 -12.79 -19.57
C ASP A 257 -1.17 -11.68 -20.43
N LEU A 258 -0.38 -10.79 -19.82
CA LEU A 258 0.32 -9.71 -20.52
C LEU A 258 1.20 -10.24 -21.66
N HIS A 259 1.95 -11.32 -21.39
CA HIS A 259 2.82 -11.96 -22.38
C HIS A 259 2.10 -13.00 -23.24
N SER A 260 0.79 -13.17 -23.09
CA SER A 260 -0.04 -14.08 -23.88
C SER A 260 0.53 -15.52 -23.90
N LEU A 261 0.99 -16.01 -22.74
CA LEU A 261 1.61 -17.32 -22.65
C LEU A 261 0.66 -18.44 -23.12
N PRO A 262 1.13 -19.37 -23.99
CA PRO A 262 0.28 -20.46 -24.46
C PRO A 262 -0.27 -21.31 -23.32
N VAL A 263 -1.49 -21.84 -23.51
CA VAL A 263 -2.10 -22.78 -22.55
C VAL A 263 -1.17 -23.97 -22.35
N GLY A 264 -0.80 -24.24 -21.09
CA GLY A 264 0.14 -25.29 -20.71
C GLY A 264 1.61 -24.87 -20.66
N GLN A 265 1.92 -23.60 -21.00
CA GLN A 265 3.26 -22.99 -20.90
C GLN A 265 3.33 -21.87 -19.85
N ASN A 266 2.27 -21.63 -19.09
CA ASN A 266 2.20 -20.58 -18.06
C ASN A 266 2.60 -21.06 -16.65
N GLY A 267 3.01 -22.32 -16.48
CA GLY A 267 3.48 -22.81 -15.19
C GLY A 267 4.79 -22.15 -14.77
N PRO A 268 5.04 -21.91 -13.47
CA PRO A 268 6.23 -21.20 -12.99
C PRO A 268 7.58 -21.86 -13.35
N THR A 269 7.56 -23.16 -13.67
CA THR A 269 8.72 -23.94 -14.10
C THR A 269 8.75 -24.21 -15.60
N ASN A 270 7.77 -23.70 -16.35
CA ASN A 270 7.81 -23.76 -17.81
C ASN A 270 8.84 -22.74 -18.33
N ASP A 271 9.33 -23.02 -19.52
CA ASP A 271 10.37 -22.29 -20.23
C ASP A 271 9.89 -22.26 -21.70
N PRO A 272 9.06 -21.28 -22.08
CA PRO A 272 8.36 -21.29 -23.36
C PRO A 272 9.28 -21.03 -24.56
N ASP A 273 10.39 -20.33 -24.36
CA ASP A 273 11.36 -19.98 -25.40
C ASP A 273 12.59 -20.91 -25.43
N GLU A 274 12.66 -21.87 -24.50
CA GLU A 274 13.69 -22.90 -24.37
C GLU A 274 15.11 -22.33 -24.13
N ASP A 275 15.20 -21.16 -23.48
CA ASP A 275 16.48 -20.50 -23.17
C ASP A 275 17.14 -21.00 -21.86
N GLY A 276 16.40 -21.80 -21.07
CA GLY A 276 16.82 -22.33 -19.78
C GLY A 276 16.37 -21.48 -18.57
N THR A 277 15.69 -20.37 -18.79
CA THR A 277 15.14 -19.43 -17.80
C THR A 277 13.64 -19.71 -17.66
N VAL A 278 13.24 -20.19 -16.49
CA VAL A 278 11.82 -20.50 -16.26
C VAL A 278 11.00 -19.24 -16.02
N ASN A 279 9.70 -19.28 -16.36
CA ASN A 279 8.76 -18.18 -16.20
C ASN A 279 8.81 -17.48 -14.83
N MET A 280 8.99 -18.23 -13.72
CA MET A 280 9.11 -17.61 -12.38
C MET A 280 10.29 -16.64 -12.31
N LEU A 281 11.42 -17.05 -12.88
CA LEU A 281 12.64 -16.24 -12.87
C LEU A 281 12.46 -15.01 -13.75
N GLU A 282 11.82 -15.18 -14.91
CA GLU A 282 11.50 -14.09 -15.84
C GLU A 282 10.54 -13.07 -15.24
N TYR A 283 9.47 -13.54 -14.59
CA TYR A 283 8.52 -12.71 -13.86
C TYR A 283 9.20 -11.84 -12.80
N VAL A 284 10.12 -12.43 -12.02
CA VAL A 284 10.85 -11.68 -10.99
C VAL A 284 11.84 -10.69 -11.60
N MET A 285 12.40 -11.02 -12.76
CA MET A 285 13.45 -10.24 -13.40
C MET A 285 12.92 -9.19 -14.39
N GLY A 286 11.63 -9.22 -14.73
CA GLY A 286 11.00 -8.32 -15.70
C GLY A 286 11.34 -8.69 -17.14
N LEU A 287 11.52 -9.98 -17.42
CA LEU A 287 11.87 -10.50 -18.75
C LEU A 287 10.60 -10.89 -19.52
N ASP A 288 10.74 -10.98 -20.85
CA ASP A 288 9.69 -11.46 -21.74
C ASP A 288 9.86 -12.97 -21.98
N PRO A 289 8.92 -13.82 -21.53
CA PRO A 289 9.01 -15.27 -21.59
C PRO A 289 8.90 -15.88 -22.99
N SER A 290 8.78 -15.03 -24.01
CA SER A 290 8.79 -15.44 -25.40
C SER A 290 10.08 -15.09 -26.13
N VAL A 291 11.04 -14.47 -25.44
CA VAL A 291 12.26 -13.91 -26.04
C VAL A 291 13.49 -14.36 -25.28
N ALA A 292 14.29 -15.22 -25.93
CA ALA A 292 15.52 -15.75 -25.37
C ALA A 292 16.40 -14.65 -24.74
N SER A 293 16.66 -14.83 -23.47
CA SER A 293 17.29 -13.90 -22.55
C SER A 293 18.53 -14.53 -21.90
N ALA A 294 19.24 -13.75 -21.09
CA ALA A 294 20.41 -14.22 -20.34
C ALA A 294 20.13 -14.35 -18.83
N GLY A 295 18.88 -14.68 -18.44
CA GLY A 295 18.52 -14.94 -17.05
C GLY A 295 18.79 -13.77 -16.08
N GLY A 296 18.42 -12.55 -16.48
CA GLY A 296 18.43 -11.33 -15.63
C GLY A 296 19.79 -10.89 -15.09
N ASN A 297 20.89 -11.39 -15.68
CA ASN A 297 22.26 -10.96 -15.40
C ASN A 297 22.64 -11.02 -13.91
N ILE A 298 22.42 -12.17 -13.26
CA ILE A 298 22.79 -12.38 -11.86
C ILE A 298 24.32 -12.33 -11.69
N GLN A 299 24.82 -11.45 -10.82
CA GLN A 299 26.24 -11.26 -10.55
C GLN A 299 26.54 -11.29 -9.05
N PRO A 300 27.30 -12.28 -8.55
CA PRO A 300 27.79 -12.25 -7.18
C PRO A 300 28.98 -11.30 -7.06
N GLY A 301 29.20 -10.76 -5.86
CA GLY A 301 30.39 -9.98 -5.58
C GLY A 301 30.61 -9.72 -4.09
N PHE A 302 31.61 -8.91 -3.79
CA PHE A 302 31.90 -8.42 -2.44
C PHE A 302 31.99 -6.90 -2.44
N LEU A 303 31.40 -6.28 -1.43
CA LEU A 303 31.54 -4.85 -1.17
C LEU A 303 32.45 -4.67 0.06
N ALA A 304 33.50 -3.88 -0.10
CA ALA A 304 34.42 -3.57 1.01
C ALA A 304 33.85 -2.45 1.89
N ALA A 305 33.80 -2.69 3.20
CA ALA A 305 33.47 -1.71 4.23
C ALA A 305 34.65 -1.61 5.22
N GLY A 306 35.65 -0.80 4.87
CA GLY A 306 36.91 -0.79 5.61
C GLY A 306 37.71 -2.08 5.37
N ALA A 307 37.98 -2.84 6.44
CA ALA A 307 38.67 -4.13 6.36
C ALA A 307 37.70 -5.31 6.11
N ASP A 308 36.40 -5.07 6.23
CA ASP A 308 35.37 -6.08 6.15
C ASP A 308 34.86 -6.25 4.71
N LEU A 309 34.53 -7.49 4.32
CA LEU A 309 33.99 -7.83 3.00
C LEU A 309 32.57 -8.37 3.14
N HIS A 310 31.60 -7.66 2.57
CA HIS A 310 30.20 -8.06 2.59
C HIS A 310 29.81 -8.70 1.25
N PRO A 311 29.37 -9.97 1.24
CA PRO A 311 28.93 -10.61 0.02
C PRO A 311 27.62 -10.01 -0.48
N TYR A 312 27.46 -9.93 -1.79
CA TYR A 312 26.21 -9.51 -2.42
C TYR A 312 25.87 -10.33 -3.65
N VAL A 313 24.60 -10.25 -4.06
CA VAL A 313 24.14 -10.65 -5.39
C VAL A 313 23.41 -9.47 -6.03
N GLU A 314 23.84 -9.09 -7.23
CA GLU A 314 23.15 -8.12 -8.08
C GLU A 314 22.38 -8.81 -9.20
N PHE A 315 21.18 -8.32 -9.49
CA PHE A 315 20.36 -8.85 -10.59
C PHE A 315 19.34 -7.80 -11.05
N ASN A 316 18.76 -8.02 -12.22
CA ASN A 316 17.63 -7.22 -12.70
C ASN A 316 16.35 -7.69 -12.01
N ARG A 317 15.53 -6.75 -11.53
CA ARG A 317 14.26 -7.03 -10.86
C ARG A 317 13.14 -6.24 -11.52
N ALA A 318 12.01 -6.90 -11.75
CA ALA A 318 10.76 -6.26 -12.11
C ALA A 318 10.30 -5.34 -10.98
N ARG A 319 10.06 -4.06 -11.26
CA ARG A 319 9.50 -3.10 -10.31
C ARG A 319 8.09 -3.46 -9.87
N LEU A 320 7.39 -4.24 -10.69
CA LEU A 320 6.04 -4.71 -10.46
C LEU A 320 5.97 -6.20 -10.08
N GLY A 321 7.10 -6.90 -9.89
CA GLY A 321 7.06 -8.32 -9.52
C GLY A 321 6.74 -8.52 -8.03
N SER A 322 5.76 -9.36 -7.70
CA SER A 322 5.29 -9.61 -6.33
C SER A 322 5.94 -10.82 -5.62
N ALA A 323 7.02 -11.39 -6.16
CA ALA A 323 7.59 -12.63 -5.62
C ALA A 323 8.51 -12.35 -4.42
N GLN A 324 8.39 -13.17 -3.37
CA GLN A 324 9.38 -13.14 -2.30
C GLN A 324 10.75 -13.55 -2.83
N ILE A 325 11.77 -12.76 -2.54
CA ILE A 325 13.16 -13.11 -2.83
C ILE A 325 13.85 -13.41 -1.50
N ARG A 326 14.73 -14.41 -1.46
CA ARG A 326 15.60 -14.69 -0.31
C ARG A 326 17.00 -14.96 -0.79
N LEU A 327 17.98 -14.51 -0.02
CA LEU A 327 19.37 -14.87 -0.23
C LEU A 327 19.77 -15.94 0.80
N GLU A 328 20.30 -17.05 0.30
CA GLU A 328 20.78 -18.15 1.13
C GLU A 328 22.27 -18.40 0.88
N GLN A 329 22.98 -18.92 1.90
CA GLN A 329 24.39 -19.31 1.79
C GLN A 329 24.66 -20.77 2.17
N ALA A 330 25.74 -21.29 1.61
CA ALA A 330 26.42 -22.51 2.05
C ALA A 330 27.94 -22.30 2.01
N THR A 331 28.68 -23.06 2.82
CA THR A 331 30.15 -23.03 2.85
C THR A 331 30.78 -24.21 2.11
N ASP A 332 29.98 -25.22 1.81
CA ASP A 332 30.36 -26.41 1.05
C ASP A 332 29.12 -26.93 0.29
N LEU A 333 29.26 -27.14 -1.02
CA LEU A 333 28.19 -27.71 -1.86
C LEU A 333 28.15 -29.25 -1.83
N ASN A 334 29.21 -29.90 -1.36
CA ASN A 334 29.37 -31.35 -1.41
C ASN A 334 28.84 -32.07 -0.16
N ILE A 335 28.57 -31.32 0.90
CA ILE A 335 27.97 -31.85 2.12
C ILE A 335 26.49 -31.47 2.08
N PRO A 336 25.56 -32.42 2.33
CA PRO A 336 24.15 -32.08 2.51
C PRO A 336 23.96 -31.30 3.82
N GLN A 337 24.39 -30.05 3.82
CA GLN A 337 24.12 -29.05 4.84
C GLN A 337 22.91 -28.23 4.38
N PRO A 338 22.06 -27.76 5.31
CA PRO A 338 21.02 -26.82 4.97
C PRO A 338 21.64 -25.52 4.47
N TRP A 339 21.10 -24.99 3.37
CA TRP A 339 21.32 -23.61 2.97
C TRP A 339 20.75 -22.70 4.06
N ASN A 340 21.54 -21.75 4.55
CA ASN A 340 21.14 -20.85 5.63
C ASN A 340 20.68 -19.52 5.04
N ASN A 341 19.55 -18.99 5.52
CA ASN A 341 19.11 -17.65 5.16
C ASN A 341 20.13 -16.61 5.61
N ILE A 342 20.41 -15.64 4.74
CA ILE A 342 21.24 -14.47 5.04
C ILE A 342 20.31 -13.29 5.29
N LEU A 343 20.60 -12.49 6.31
CA LEU A 343 20.00 -11.16 6.45
C LEU A 343 20.65 -10.23 5.43
N TYR A 344 19.84 -9.56 4.60
CA TYR A 344 20.33 -8.68 3.56
C TYR A 344 19.59 -7.34 3.56
N GLY A 345 20.30 -6.30 3.14
CA GLY A 345 19.70 -5.07 2.64
C GLY A 345 19.45 -5.18 1.14
N LEU A 346 18.32 -4.67 0.67
CA LEU A 346 18.05 -4.50 -0.76
C LEU A 346 18.37 -3.06 -1.15
N GLU A 347 19.29 -2.89 -2.09
CA GLU A 347 19.68 -1.60 -2.65
C GLU A 347 19.29 -1.54 -4.13
N VAL A 348 18.68 -0.45 -4.57
CA VAL A 348 18.53 -0.16 -6.01
C VAL A 348 19.84 0.48 -6.48
N VAL A 349 20.58 -0.19 -7.35
CA VAL A 349 21.90 0.25 -7.82
C VAL A 349 21.88 0.79 -9.26
N GLY A 350 20.74 0.66 -9.95
CA GLY A 350 20.54 1.22 -11.28
C GLY A 350 19.11 1.06 -11.78
N THR A 351 18.80 1.72 -12.89
CA THR A 351 17.56 1.54 -13.65
C THR A 351 17.93 0.94 -15.00
N ILE A 352 17.23 -0.12 -15.42
CA ILE A 352 17.43 -0.73 -16.74
C ILE A 352 16.47 -0.08 -17.74
N ASP A 353 15.19 -0.04 -17.38
CA ASP A 353 14.12 0.59 -18.15
C ASP A 353 12.98 1.07 -17.22
N ALA A 354 11.80 1.35 -17.77
CA ALA A 354 10.66 1.85 -17.01
C ALA A 354 10.17 0.86 -15.94
N ASP A 355 10.25 -0.44 -16.23
CA ASP A 355 9.61 -1.53 -15.50
C ASP A 355 10.64 -2.45 -14.81
N THR A 356 11.91 -2.32 -15.17
CA THR A 356 13.02 -3.12 -14.66
C THR A 356 14.11 -2.26 -14.03
N GLU A 357 14.56 -2.66 -12.85
CA GLU A 357 15.65 -2.02 -12.12
C GLU A 357 16.78 -3.00 -11.81
N ARG A 358 17.97 -2.45 -11.58
CA ARG A 358 19.11 -3.23 -11.10
C ARG A 358 19.15 -3.14 -9.59
N VAL A 359 19.06 -4.27 -8.91
CA VAL A 359 19.11 -4.35 -7.45
C VAL A 359 20.33 -5.12 -6.96
N ARG A 360 20.75 -4.83 -5.73
CA ARG A 360 21.77 -5.55 -4.97
C ARG A 360 21.18 -6.04 -3.67
N LEU A 361 21.28 -7.34 -3.41
CA LEU A 361 21.07 -7.92 -2.08
C LEU A 361 22.42 -8.01 -1.38
N LEU A 362 22.68 -7.09 -0.47
CA LEU A 362 23.94 -6.98 0.27
C LEU A 362 23.78 -7.62 1.65
N ALA A 363 24.61 -8.61 1.98
CA ALA A 363 24.59 -9.23 3.30
C ALA A 363 24.95 -8.21 4.40
N THR A 364 24.18 -8.19 5.48
CA THR A 364 24.39 -7.23 6.59
C THR A 364 25.64 -7.56 7.41
N GLU A 365 26.05 -8.82 7.42
CA GLU A 365 27.22 -9.29 8.16
C GLU A 365 28.41 -9.53 7.21
N PRO A 366 29.65 -9.24 7.66
CA PRO A 366 30.83 -9.48 6.86
C PRO A 366 31.17 -10.97 6.77
N TRP A 367 31.76 -11.36 5.64
CA TRP A 367 32.23 -12.72 5.40
C TRP A 367 33.74 -12.84 5.66
N SER A 368 34.12 -13.84 6.46
CA SER A 368 35.52 -14.09 6.86
C SER A 368 36.01 -15.52 6.60
N GLY A 369 35.19 -16.35 5.94
CA GLY A 369 35.54 -17.75 5.65
C GLY A 369 36.21 -17.96 4.29
N ASN A 370 36.69 -19.19 4.06
CA ASN A 370 37.45 -19.54 2.85
C ASN A 370 36.59 -19.81 1.60
N SER A 371 35.31 -20.12 1.78
CA SER A 371 34.42 -20.46 0.67
C SER A 371 32.98 -20.09 1.01
N LEU A 372 32.32 -19.41 0.07
CA LEU A 372 30.95 -18.96 0.19
C LEU A 372 30.23 -19.24 -1.12
N PHE A 373 29.12 -19.95 -1.02
CA PHE A 373 28.19 -20.17 -2.11
C PHE A 373 26.93 -19.40 -1.79
N LEU A 374 26.46 -18.62 -2.75
CA LEU A 374 25.22 -17.85 -2.64
C LEU A 374 24.17 -18.45 -3.55
N ARG A 375 22.93 -18.48 -3.08
CA ARG A 375 21.77 -18.85 -3.89
C ARG A 375 20.67 -17.82 -3.69
N LEU A 376 20.15 -17.31 -4.80
CA LEU A 376 18.89 -16.60 -4.83
C LEU A 376 17.75 -17.61 -4.80
N ARG A 377 16.85 -17.49 -3.83
CA ARG A 377 15.66 -18.33 -3.74
C ARG A 377 14.43 -17.48 -3.93
N LEU A 378 13.68 -17.81 -4.98
CA LEU A 378 12.37 -17.24 -5.22
C LEU A 378 11.35 -18.03 -4.38
N GLY A 379 10.55 -17.32 -3.59
CA GLY A 379 9.49 -17.89 -2.77
C GLY A 379 8.32 -18.37 -3.64
N SER A 380 7.39 -19.09 -3.01
CA SER A 380 6.13 -19.44 -3.66
C SER A 380 5.37 -18.18 -4.05
N ILE A 381 4.85 -18.13 -5.28
CA ILE A 381 3.73 -17.24 -5.61
C ILE A 381 2.64 -17.52 -4.56
N PRO A 382 2.04 -16.52 -3.91
CA PRO A 382 0.86 -16.75 -3.08
C PRO A 382 -0.12 -17.58 -3.91
N SER A 383 -0.51 -18.75 -3.42
CA SER A 383 -1.59 -19.50 -4.05
C SER A 383 -2.80 -18.59 -4.10
N GLU A 384 -3.32 -18.36 -5.30
CA GLU A 384 -4.54 -17.58 -5.55
C GLU A 384 -5.69 -17.97 -4.62
#